data_AF-A0A5F8A491-F1
#
_entry.id   AF-A0A5F8A491-F1
#
_cell.length_a   1.000
_cell.length_b   1.000
_cell.length_c   1.000
_cell.angle_alpha   90.00
_cell.angle_beta   90.00
_cell.angle_gamma   90.00
#
_symmetry.space_group_name_H-M   'P 1'
#
loop_
_entity.id
_entity.type
_entity.pdbx_description
1 polymer ?
#
loop_
_entity_poly.entity_id
_entity_poly.type
_entity_poly.pdbx_seq_one_letter_code
_entity_poly.pdbx_strand_id
1 'polypeptide(L)'
;MHRLASSRGLDMDLLQFLAFLFVLLLSGTGATGTLRTSLDPSLEIYKKMFEVKRREQLLALKNLAQLNDIHQQYKILDVMLKGLFKVLEDSRTVLTAADVLPDGPFPQDEKLKDAFSHVVENTAFFGDVVLRFPRIVHYYFDHNSNWNLLIRWGISFCNQTGVFDQGPHSPILSLMAQELGISEKDSDFQNPFKIDRTEAGVQWCDPGSPQSPPPGFEILLPQPPE
;
A
#
# COMPACT_ATOMS: atom_id res chain seq x y z
N MET A 1 -18.71 1.82 43.71
CA MET A 1 -18.03 0.70 43.02
C MET A 1 -18.41 0.74 41.54
N HIS A 2 -17.47 1.05 40.64
CA HIS A 2 -17.65 0.87 39.20
C HIS A 2 -16.44 0.12 38.65
N ARG A 3 -16.67 -0.95 37.88
CA ARG A 3 -15.58 -1.76 37.32
C ARG A 3 -14.97 -1.05 36.11
N LEU A 4 -13.65 -0.82 36.16
CA LEU A 4 -12.85 -0.55 34.96
C LEU A 4 -12.78 -1.85 34.14
N ALA A 5 -13.60 -1.95 33.10
CA ALA A 5 -13.62 -3.10 32.21
C ALA A 5 -12.61 -2.93 31.07
N SER A 6 -11.53 -3.72 31.14
CA SER A 6 -10.75 -4.25 30.00
C SER A 6 -10.42 -3.29 28.82
N SER A 7 -9.41 -2.43 29.00
CA SER A 7 -8.68 -1.80 27.88
C SER A 7 -7.44 -2.59 27.44
N ARG A 8 -7.18 -3.79 28.01
CA ARG A 8 -5.93 -4.55 27.83
C ARG A 8 -5.95 -5.61 26.72
N GLY A 9 -7.12 -5.95 26.16
CA GLY A 9 -7.23 -6.93 25.08
C GLY A 9 -6.89 -6.35 23.70
N LEU A 10 -7.52 -5.22 23.35
CA LEU A 10 -7.46 -4.62 22.01
C LEU A 10 -6.06 -4.15 21.57
N ASP A 11 -5.19 -3.81 22.53
CA ASP A 11 -3.83 -3.32 22.24
C ASP A 11 -2.88 -4.45 21.81
N MET A 12 -3.05 -5.66 22.38
CA MET A 12 -2.25 -6.82 21.98
C MET A 12 -2.59 -7.32 20.58
N ASP A 13 -3.87 -7.40 20.22
CA ASP A 13 -4.28 -7.77 18.87
C ASP A 13 -3.78 -6.76 17.83
N LEU A 14 -3.84 -5.46 18.14
CA LEU A 14 -3.31 -4.40 17.28
C LEU A 14 -1.79 -4.49 17.11
N LEU A 15 -1.03 -4.62 18.20
CA LEU A 15 0.43 -4.81 18.13
C LEU A 15 0.80 -6.08 17.35
N GLN A 16 0.07 -7.16 17.53
CA GLN A 16 0.34 -8.43 16.85
C GLN A 16 0.03 -8.34 15.35
N PHE A 17 -1.05 -7.65 14.96
CA PHE A 17 -1.36 -7.37 13.55
C PHE A 17 -0.31 -6.45 12.90
N LEU A 18 0.13 -5.40 13.61
CA LEU A 18 1.20 -4.52 13.16
C LEU A 18 2.55 -5.25 13.06
N ALA A 19 2.86 -6.15 14.00
CA ALA A 19 4.07 -6.98 13.96
C ALA A 19 4.04 -7.96 12.78
N PHE A 20 2.90 -8.60 12.47
CA PHE A 20 2.76 -9.41 11.25
C PHE A 20 3.00 -8.59 9.98
N LEU A 21 2.41 -7.38 9.90
CA LEU A 21 2.64 -6.47 8.78
C LEU A 21 4.12 -6.05 8.65
N PHE A 22 4.82 -5.86 9.76
CA PHE A 22 6.24 -5.48 9.77
C PHE A 22 7.19 -6.65 9.43
N VAL A 23 6.88 -7.87 9.89
CA VAL A 23 7.66 -9.09 9.58
C VAL A 23 7.51 -9.48 8.10
N LEU A 24 6.32 -9.26 7.52
CA LEU A 24 6.08 -9.38 6.08
C LEU A 24 7.01 -8.49 5.25
N LEU A 25 7.42 -7.33 5.76
CA LEU A 25 8.31 -6.40 5.03
C LEU A 25 9.79 -6.80 5.07
N LEU A 26 10.24 -7.72 5.94
CA LEU A 26 11.67 -7.89 6.27
C LEU A 26 12.25 -9.29 6.00
N SER A 27 11.54 -10.16 5.28
CA SER A 27 11.95 -11.56 5.06
C SER A 27 12.63 -11.77 3.70
N GLY A 28 13.96 -11.66 3.65
CA GLY A 28 14.81 -12.01 2.50
C GLY A 28 15.96 -12.94 2.89
N THR A 29 16.09 -14.10 2.22
CA THR A 29 17.20 -15.05 2.45
C THR A 29 17.72 -15.69 1.16
N GLY A 30 18.93 -15.30 0.73
CA GLY A 30 19.97 -16.27 0.36
C GLY A 30 20.18 -16.65 -1.12
N ALA A 31 21.26 -16.09 -1.67
CA ALA A 31 22.32 -16.78 -2.46
C ALA A 31 22.33 -16.76 -4.02
N THR A 32 23.35 -16.03 -4.52
CA THR A 32 24.25 -16.32 -5.67
C THR A 32 23.68 -16.54 -7.08
N GLY A 33 23.84 -15.53 -7.95
CA GLY A 33 23.45 -15.55 -9.37
C GLY A 33 24.47 -16.06 -10.39
N THR A 34 24.21 -15.76 -11.68
CA THR A 34 25.15 -15.58 -12.82
C THR A 34 24.40 -15.18 -14.12
N LEU A 35 25.08 -14.48 -15.04
CA LEU A 35 24.68 -14.03 -16.40
C LEU A 35 24.43 -15.21 -17.40
N ARG A 36 23.61 -15.14 -18.46
CA ARG A 36 22.73 -14.10 -19.05
C ARG A 36 21.73 -14.73 -20.07
N THR A 37 20.80 -13.90 -20.58
CA THR A 37 19.96 -14.07 -21.80
C THR A 37 18.82 -15.11 -21.81
N SER A 38 17.67 -14.68 -22.37
CA SER A 38 16.31 -15.18 -22.13
C SER A 38 15.82 -14.98 -20.69
N LEU A 39 14.57 -14.50 -20.52
CA LEU A 39 13.83 -14.28 -19.26
C LEU A 39 14.68 -14.35 -17.98
N ASP A 40 15.09 -13.20 -17.44
CA ASP A 40 15.95 -13.13 -16.24
C ASP A 40 15.47 -14.12 -15.17
N PRO A 41 16.22 -15.22 -14.92
CA PRO A 41 15.75 -16.26 -14.02
C PRO A 41 15.56 -15.75 -12.58
N SER A 42 16.29 -14.71 -12.18
CA SER A 42 16.15 -14.07 -10.87
C SER A 42 14.82 -13.30 -10.81
N LEU A 43 14.45 -12.60 -11.89
CA LEU A 43 13.16 -11.90 -12.00
C LEU A 43 11.99 -12.90 -11.99
N GLU A 44 12.11 -14.03 -12.68
CA GLU A 44 11.05 -15.07 -12.70
C GLU A 44 10.92 -15.83 -11.37
N ILE A 45 12.00 -15.97 -10.61
CA ILE A 45 11.94 -16.43 -9.21
C ILE A 45 11.30 -15.36 -8.33
N TYR A 46 11.70 -14.08 -8.49
CA TYR A 46 11.14 -12.95 -7.76
C TYR A 46 9.62 -12.84 -7.97
N LYS A 47 9.12 -12.90 -9.21
CA LYS A 47 7.68 -12.90 -9.52
C LYS A 47 6.91 -13.98 -8.76
N LYS A 48 7.47 -15.18 -8.59
CA LYS A 48 6.85 -16.27 -7.81
C LYS A 48 6.80 -15.97 -6.31
N MET A 49 7.86 -15.36 -5.76
CA MET A 49 7.91 -14.93 -4.36
C MET A 49 6.95 -13.75 -4.10
N PHE A 50 6.88 -12.81 -5.03
CA PHE A 50 5.89 -11.73 -5.04
C PHE A 50 4.47 -12.31 -4.97
N GLU A 51 4.08 -13.20 -5.88
CA GLU A 51 2.77 -13.88 -5.84
C GLU A 51 2.44 -14.57 -4.50
N VAL A 52 3.44 -15.14 -3.80
CA VAL A 52 3.25 -15.67 -2.42
C VAL A 52 2.88 -14.55 -1.46
N LYS A 53 3.72 -13.51 -1.39
CA LYS A 53 3.57 -12.37 -0.49
C LYS A 53 2.26 -11.60 -0.71
N ARG A 54 1.84 -11.48 -1.97
CA ARG A 54 0.58 -10.82 -2.35
C ARG A 54 -0.64 -11.55 -1.78
N ARG A 55 -0.63 -12.88 -1.68
CA ARG A 55 -1.72 -13.63 -1.02
C ARG A 55 -1.84 -13.33 0.47
N GLU A 56 -0.70 -13.18 1.16
CA GLU A 56 -0.65 -12.88 2.59
C GLU A 56 -1.11 -11.44 2.88
N GLN A 57 -0.62 -10.47 2.09
CA GLN A 57 -1.10 -9.08 2.09
C GLN A 57 -2.63 -8.99 1.87
N LEU A 58 -3.14 -9.69 0.85
CA LEU A 58 -4.58 -9.70 0.54
C LEU A 58 -5.43 -10.35 1.64
N LEU A 59 -4.89 -11.34 2.36
CA LEU A 59 -5.56 -11.94 3.52
C LEU A 59 -5.63 -10.93 4.68
N ALA A 60 -4.54 -10.22 4.96
CA ALA A 60 -4.52 -9.17 5.99
C ALA A 60 -5.54 -8.05 5.68
N LEU A 61 -5.66 -7.61 4.42
CA LEU A 61 -6.65 -6.60 4.01
C LEU A 61 -8.10 -7.10 4.08
N LYS A 62 -8.36 -8.38 3.79
CA LYS A 62 -9.69 -8.98 3.99
C LYS A 62 -10.10 -8.96 5.46
N ASN A 63 -9.20 -9.34 6.35
CA ASN A 63 -9.43 -9.31 7.79
C ASN A 63 -9.66 -7.87 8.29
N LEU A 64 -8.86 -6.90 7.81
CA LEU A 64 -9.03 -5.48 8.11
C LEU A 64 -10.41 -4.96 7.66
N ALA A 65 -10.84 -5.30 6.43
CA ALA A 65 -12.14 -4.90 5.88
C ALA A 65 -13.35 -5.50 6.65
N GLN A 66 -13.15 -6.64 7.31
CA GLN A 66 -14.15 -7.33 8.14
C GLN A 66 -14.21 -6.81 9.59
N LEU A 67 -13.31 -5.90 10.01
CA LEU A 67 -13.46 -5.24 11.31
C LEU A 67 -14.73 -4.39 11.33
N ASN A 68 -15.60 -4.62 12.32
CA ASN A 68 -16.81 -3.85 12.53
C ASN A 68 -16.58 -2.51 13.25
N ASP A 69 -15.32 -2.17 13.57
CA ASP A 69 -14.92 -0.88 14.14
C ASP A 69 -14.23 -0.01 13.08
N ILE A 70 -14.95 1.02 12.62
CA ILE A 70 -14.46 1.98 11.63
C ILE A 70 -13.32 2.83 12.21
N HIS A 71 -13.37 3.22 13.50
CA HIS A 71 -12.30 4.01 14.11
C HIS A 71 -10.99 3.21 14.19
N GLN A 72 -11.09 1.90 14.49
CA GLN A 72 -9.95 1.00 14.46
C GLN A 72 -9.40 0.81 13.03
N GLN A 73 -10.27 0.68 12.02
CA GLN A 73 -9.85 0.65 10.61
C GLN A 73 -9.05 1.91 10.23
N TYR A 74 -9.55 3.11 10.53
CA TYR A 74 -8.84 4.36 10.27
C TYR A 74 -7.48 4.40 10.99
N LYS A 75 -7.41 4.02 12.27
CA LYS A 75 -6.15 4.01 13.03
C LYS A 75 -5.11 3.03 12.46
N ILE A 76 -5.55 1.83 12.03
CA ILE A 76 -4.67 0.85 11.37
C ILE A 76 -4.17 1.39 10.03
N LEU A 77 -5.07 1.94 9.22
CA LEU A 77 -4.73 2.49 7.90
C LEU A 77 -3.81 3.71 7.99
N ASP A 78 -3.98 4.60 8.97
CA ASP A 78 -3.07 5.73 9.22
C ASP A 78 -1.63 5.29 9.45
N VAL A 79 -1.42 4.35 10.39
CA VAL A 79 -0.09 3.80 10.72
C VAL A 79 0.49 3.04 9.53
N MET A 80 -0.32 2.21 8.87
CA MET A 80 0.09 1.41 7.72
C MET A 80 0.51 2.30 6.54
N LEU A 81 -0.27 3.32 6.19
CA LEU A 81 0.05 4.24 5.09
C LEU A 81 1.34 5.00 5.39
N LYS A 82 1.50 5.56 6.60
CA LYS A 82 2.73 6.24 7.01
C LYS A 82 3.97 5.33 6.90
N GLY A 83 3.85 4.06 7.32
CA GLY A 83 4.91 3.07 7.19
C GLY A 83 5.23 2.72 5.73
N LEU A 84 4.20 2.44 4.92
CA LEU A 84 4.30 2.11 3.50
C LEU A 84 5.02 3.21 2.72
N PHE A 85 4.57 4.46 2.87
CA PHE A 85 5.13 5.60 2.18
C PHE A 85 6.58 5.87 2.60
N LYS A 86 6.92 5.70 3.88
CA LYS A 86 8.30 5.79 4.34
C LYS A 86 9.21 4.74 3.69
N VAL A 87 8.80 3.47 3.70
CA VAL A 87 9.58 2.37 3.08
C VAL A 87 9.76 2.60 1.57
N LEU A 88 8.72 3.09 0.89
CA LEU A 88 8.76 3.41 -0.53
C LEU A 88 9.71 4.58 -0.85
N GLU A 89 9.77 5.60 0.01
CA GLU A 89 10.67 6.76 -0.11
C GLU A 89 12.14 6.41 0.17
N ASP A 90 12.39 5.67 1.26
CA ASP A 90 13.72 5.17 1.62
C ASP A 90 14.26 4.26 0.50
N SER A 91 13.44 3.35 -0.02
CA SER A 91 13.83 2.40 -1.08
C SER A 91 14.01 3.07 -2.43
N ARG A 92 13.15 4.04 -2.81
CA ARG A 92 13.38 4.90 -3.97
C ARG A 92 14.74 5.59 -3.91
N THR A 93 15.10 6.11 -2.74
CA THR A 93 16.38 6.80 -2.53
C THR A 93 17.56 5.86 -2.77
N VAL A 94 17.49 4.61 -2.27
CA VAL A 94 18.51 3.58 -2.51
C VAL A 94 18.65 3.24 -3.99
N LEU A 95 17.55 3.00 -4.71
CA LEU A 95 17.59 2.64 -6.13
C LEU A 95 18.09 3.80 -7.02
N THR A 96 17.66 5.02 -6.71
CA THR A 96 18.06 6.23 -7.45
C THR A 96 19.55 6.52 -7.25
N ALA A 97 20.07 6.38 -6.02
CA ALA A 97 21.49 6.62 -5.72
C ALA A 97 22.44 5.57 -6.30
N ALA A 98 21.90 4.45 -6.81
CA ALA A 98 22.64 3.37 -7.47
C ALA A 98 22.32 3.26 -8.98
N ASP A 99 21.62 4.25 -9.55
CA ASP A 99 21.19 4.30 -10.96
C ASP A 99 20.50 3.01 -11.45
N VAL A 100 19.69 2.38 -10.59
CA VAL A 100 18.97 1.14 -10.93
C VAL A 100 17.84 1.44 -11.93
N LEU A 101 18.01 0.97 -13.16
CA LEU A 101 17.00 1.05 -14.21
C LEU A 101 15.89 -0.01 -13.98
N PRO A 102 14.60 0.36 -14.05
CA PRO A 102 13.51 -0.58 -13.80
C PRO A 102 13.38 -1.67 -14.88
N ASP A 103 13.68 -1.33 -16.13
CA ASP A 103 13.73 -2.23 -17.30
C ASP A 103 15.08 -2.96 -17.44
N GLY A 104 16.00 -2.74 -16.50
CA GLY A 104 17.29 -3.40 -16.43
C GLY A 104 17.23 -4.85 -15.90
N PRO A 105 18.39 -5.52 -15.79
CA PRO A 105 18.49 -6.82 -15.12
C PRO A 105 18.06 -6.73 -13.65
N PHE A 106 17.44 -7.77 -13.12
CA PHE A 106 17.04 -7.81 -11.71
C PHE A 106 18.28 -7.69 -10.80
N PRO A 107 18.26 -6.82 -9.77
CA PRO A 107 19.43 -6.58 -8.94
C PRO A 107 20.03 -7.85 -8.34
N GLN A 108 21.36 -7.89 -8.27
CA GLN A 108 22.10 -9.03 -7.72
C GLN A 108 22.65 -8.76 -6.31
N ASP A 109 22.90 -7.49 -5.97
CA ASP A 109 23.19 -7.04 -4.62
C ASP A 109 21.92 -7.11 -3.74
N GLU A 110 22.04 -7.66 -2.54
CA GLU A 110 20.89 -7.90 -1.65
C GLU A 110 20.21 -6.60 -1.21
N LYS A 111 20.95 -5.51 -0.95
CA LYS A 111 20.36 -4.22 -0.57
C LYS A 111 19.56 -3.61 -1.73
N LEU A 112 20.03 -3.77 -2.97
CA LEU A 112 19.30 -3.34 -4.16
C LEU A 112 18.09 -4.26 -4.46
N LYS A 113 18.18 -5.57 -4.19
CA LYS A 113 17.03 -6.50 -4.26
C LYS A 113 15.95 -6.12 -3.26
N ASP A 114 16.32 -5.86 -2.01
CA ASP A 114 15.38 -5.45 -0.96
C ASP A 114 14.70 -4.14 -1.34
N ALA A 115 15.46 -3.13 -1.78
CA ALA A 115 14.90 -1.86 -2.21
C ALA A 115 13.98 -1.99 -3.45
N PHE A 116 14.35 -2.80 -4.45
CA PHE A 116 13.51 -3.10 -5.61
C PHE A 116 12.21 -3.80 -5.19
N SER A 117 12.34 -4.83 -4.34
CA SER A 117 11.21 -5.60 -3.82
C SER A 117 10.27 -4.72 -3.02
N HIS A 118 10.79 -3.87 -2.13
CA HIS A 118 10.01 -2.90 -1.39
C HIS A 118 9.26 -1.93 -2.30
N VAL A 119 9.88 -1.39 -3.35
CA VAL A 119 9.18 -0.48 -4.28
C VAL A 119 8.01 -1.19 -4.97
N VAL A 120 8.26 -2.37 -5.52
CA VAL A 120 7.25 -3.16 -6.25
C VAL A 120 6.11 -3.62 -5.32
N GLU A 121 6.44 -4.14 -4.15
CA GLU A 121 5.49 -4.68 -3.19
C GLU A 121 4.65 -3.60 -2.52
N ASN A 122 5.26 -2.49 -2.08
CA ASN A 122 4.51 -1.40 -1.43
C ASN A 122 3.65 -0.65 -2.44
N THR A 123 4.10 -0.51 -3.70
CA THR A 123 3.27 0.08 -4.78
C THR A 123 2.05 -0.79 -5.06
N ALA A 124 2.22 -2.12 -5.23
CA ALA A 124 1.10 -3.04 -5.44
C ALA A 124 0.15 -3.12 -4.23
N PHE A 125 0.69 -3.14 -3.03
CA PHE A 125 -0.08 -3.18 -1.79
C PHE A 125 -0.87 -1.89 -1.56
N PHE A 126 -0.27 -0.72 -1.84
CA PHE A 126 -1.01 0.54 -1.82
C PHE A 126 -2.19 0.51 -2.80
N GLY A 127 -2.01 -0.02 -4.02
CA GLY A 127 -3.10 -0.19 -4.98
C GLY A 127 -4.26 -1.04 -4.45
N ASP A 128 -4.00 -2.08 -3.66
CA ASP A 128 -5.06 -2.84 -3.00
C ASP A 128 -5.82 -2.06 -1.94
N VAL A 129 -5.11 -1.20 -1.21
CA VAL A 129 -5.64 -0.37 -0.12
C VAL A 129 -6.47 0.77 -0.69
N VAL A 130 -5.98 1.42 -1.75
CA VAL A 130 -6.69 2.41 -2.58
C VAL A 130 -8.04 1.85 -3.01
N LEU A 131 -8.05 0.67 -3.65
CA LEU A 131 -9.29 0.15 -4.22
C LEU A 131 -10.29 -0.34 -3.15
N ARG A 132 -9.83 -0.83 -2.00
CA ARG A 132 -10.72 -1.35 -0.93
C ARG A 132 -11.17 -0.30 0.07
N PHE A 133 -10.37 0.73 0.30
CA PHE A 133 -10.63 1.78 1.29
C PHE A 133 -10.54 3.19 0.69
N PRO A 134 -11.12 3.46 -0.51
CA PRO A 134 -10.85 4.69 -1.26
C PRO A 134 -11.17 5.96 -0.46
N ARG A 135 -12.29 5.97 0.27
CA ARG A 135 -12.67 7.09 1.16
C ARG A 135 -11.60 7.41 2.22
N ILE A 136 -10.94 6.39 2.76
CA ILE A 136 -9.92 6.55 3.80
C ILE A 136 -8.59 6.96 3.16
N VAL A 137 -8.24 6.36 2.02
CA VAL A 137 -7.00 6.71 1.31
C VAL A 137 -7.03 8.15 0.81
N HIS A 138 -8.11 8.60 0.16
CA HIS A 138 -8.24 9.99 -0.31
C HIS A 138 -8.10 11.01 0.82
N TYR A 139 -8.64 10.72 2.01
CA TYR A 139 -8.48 11.59 3.19
C TYR A 139 -7.00 11.88 3.53
N TYR A 140 -6.13 10.86 3.48
CA TYR A 140 -4.69 11.00 3.76
C TYR A 140 -3.85 11.41 2.55
N PHE A 141 -4.20 10.92 1.35
CA PHE A 141 -3.39 11.02 0.14
C PHE A 141 -3.55 12.37 -0.58
N ASP A 142 -4.79 12.86 -0.72
CA ASP A 142 -5.07 14.05 -1.54
C ASP A 142 -4.45 15.33 -0.95
N HIS A 143 -4.26 15.34 0.37
CA HIS A 143 -3.62 16.43 1.12
C HIS A 143 -2.08 16.29 1.19
N ASN A 144 -1.48 15.26 0.58
CA ASN A 144 -0.05 14.97 0.67
C ASN A 144 0.60 14.88 -0.72
N SER A 145 1.12 16.01 -1.19
CA SER A 145 1.76 16.12 -2.50
C SER A 145 3.01 15.24 -2.66
N ASN A 146 3.78 15.00 -1.59
CA ASN A 146 4.93 14.08 -1.65
C ASN A 146 4.48 12.64 -1.90
N TRP A 147 3.41 12.21 -1.22
CA TRP A 147 2.82 10.89 -1.45
C TRP A 147 2.28 10.75 -2.89
N ASN A 148 1.66 11.81 -3.44
CA ASN A 148 1.23 11.82 -4.84
C ASN A 148 2.40 11.63 -5.83
N LEU A 149 3.49 12.39 -5.63
CA LEU A 149 4.71 12.27 -6.45
C LEU A 149 5.35 10.88 -6.32
N LEU A 150 5.38 10.32 -5.11
CA LEU A 150 5.98 9.02 -4.85
C LEU A 150 5.20 7.87 -5.49
N ILE A 151 3.86 7.91 -5.49
CA ILE A 151 3.03 6.93 -6.19
C ILE A 151 3.11 7.08 -7.71
N ARG A 152 3.13 8.30 -8.25
CA ARG A 152 3.36 8.52 -9.69
C ARG A 152 4.70 7.93 -10.12
N TRP A 153 5.75 8.11 -9.32
CA TRP A 153 7.05 7.48 -9.55
C TRP A 153 6.99 5.95 -9.41
N GLY A 154 6.36 5.43 -8.35
CA GLY A 154 6.22 3.99 -8.10
C GLY A 154 5.46 3.25 -9.20
N ILE A 155 4.35 3.80 -9.67
CA ILE A 155 3.59 3.30 -10.84
C ILE A 155 4.49 3.26 -12.08
N SER A 156 5.18 4.37 -12.37
CA SER A 156 6.07 4.47 -13.53
C SER A 156 7.21 3.47 -13.47
N PHE A 157 7.84 3.29 -12.30
CA PHE A 157 8.86 2.29 -12.05
C PHE A 157 8.30 0.88 -12.29
N CYS A 158 7.21 0.51 -11.60
CA CYS A 158 6.62 -0.81 -11.67
C CYS A 158 6.19 -1.22 -13.10
N ASN A 159 5.61 -0.29 -13.87
CA ASN A 159 5.22 -0.51 -15.27
C ASN A 159 6.39 -0.87 -16.19
N GLN A 160 7.63 -0.53 -15.83
CA GLN A 160 8.84 -0.83 -16.62
C GLN A 160 9.53 -2.13 -16.17
N THR A 161 9.21 -2.68 -14.99
CA THR A 161 9.89 -3.87 -14.42
C THR A 161 9.55 -5.21 -15.07
N GLY A 162 8.50 -5.28 -15.88
CA GLY A 162 7.96 -6.54 -16.39
C GLY A 162 7.31 -7.43 -15.31
N VAL A 163 7.19 -6.98 -14.05
CA VAL A 163 6.55 -7.74 -12.95
C VAL A 163 5.04 -7.83 -13.14
N PHE A 164 4.43 -6.79 -13.73
CA PHE A 164 2.97 -6.64 -13.85
C PHE A 164 2.45 -6.91 -15.28
N ASP A 165 3.26 -7.41 -16.20
CA ASP A 165 2.84 -7.65 -17.59
C ASP A 165 1.72 -8.68 -17.73
N GLN A 166 1.64 -9.62 -16.79
CA GLN A 166 0.73 -10.76 -16.83
C GLN A 166 0.34 -11.23 -15.42
N GLY A 167 -0.64 -12.15 -15.35
CA GLY A 167 -1.12 -12.72 -14.09
C GLY A 167 -2.22 -11.88 -13.41
N PRO A 168 -2.68 -12.29 -12.21
CA PRO A 168 -3.84 -11.70 -11.54
C PRO A 168 -3.59 -10.28 -11.01
N HIS A 169 -2.34 -9.84 -10.99
CA HIS A 169 -1.94 -8.52 -10.48
C HIS A 169 -1.68 -7.48 -11.57
N SER A 170 -1.70 -7.85 -12.87
CA SER A 170 -1.47 -6.89 -13.95
C SER A 170 -2.38 -5.65 -13.96
N PRO A 171 -3.68 -5.70 -13.61
CA PRO A 171 -4.51 -4.50 -13.62
C PRO A 171 -4.33 -3.61 -12.39
N ILE A 172 -3.55 -4.00 -11.36
CA ILE A 172 -3.54 -3.27 -10.08
C ILE A 172 -3.05 -1.82 -10.24
N LEU A 173 -2.05 -1.61 -11.11
CA LEU A 173 -1.41 -0.31 -11.32
C LEU A 173 -2.33 0.65 -12.07
N SER A 174 -3.02 0.18 -13.13
CA SER A 174 -3.98 0.99 -13.88
C SER A 174 -5.24 1.28 -13.05
N LEU A 175 -5.77 0.29 -12.34
CA LEU A 175 -6.96 0.48 -11.50
C LEU A 175 -6.71 1.50 -10.39
N MET A 176 -5.56 1.46 -9.69
CA MET A 176 -5.26 2.48 -8.67
C MET A 176 -4.95 3.86 -9.28
N ALA A 177 -4.33 3.92 -10.46
CA ALA A 177 -4.09 5.19 -11.15
C ALA A 177 -5.41 5.87 -11.53
N GLN A 178 -6.41 5.10 -11.96
CA GLN A 178 -7.75 5.60 -12.24
C GLN A 178 -8.50 6.01 -10.97
N GLU A 179 -8.53 5.19 -9.91
CA GLU A 179 -9.19 5.55 -8.64
C GLU A 179 -8.67 6.90 -8.11
N LEU A 180 -7.33 7.06 -8.07
CA LEU A 180 -6.63 8.26 -7.58
C LEU A 180 -6.67 9.48 -8.53
N GLY A 181 -7.26 9.36 -9.73
CA GLY A 181 -7.24 10.43 -10.74
C GLY A 181 -5.82 10.79 -11.22
N ILE A 182 -4.90 9.83 -11.19
CA ILE A 182 -3.53 9.97 -11.70
C ILE A 182 -3.49 9.86 -13.22
N SER A 183 -4.34 8.99 -13.78
CA SER A 183 -4.61 8.85 -15.21
C SER A 183 -6.03 9.33 -15.55
N GLU A 184 -6.33 9.46 -16.84
CA GLU A 184 -7.72 9.54 -17.30
C GLU A 184 -8.49 8.28 -16.84
N LYS A 185 -9.77 8.46 -16.51
CA LYS A 185 -10.68 7.37 -16.16
C LYS A 185 -11.33 6.85 -17.44
N ASP A 186 -11.29 5.54 -17.65
CA ASP A 186 -12.10 4.92 -18.70
C ASP A 186 -13.58 5.22 -18.44
N SER A 187 -14.38 5.41 -19.49
CA SER A 187 -15.83 5.70 -19.36
C SER A 187 -16.57 4.66 -18.53
N ASP A 188 -16.04 3.43 -18.55
CA ASP A 188 -16.63 2.24 -17.96
C ASP A 188 -15.91 1.83 -16.66
N PHE A 189 -15.01 2.67 -16.13
CA PHE A 189 -14.25 2.37 -14.91
C PHE A 189 -15.17 2.18 -13.71
N GLN A 190 -15.21 0.95 -13.22
CA GLN A 190 -15.77 0.61 -11.91
C GLN A 190 -14.69 -0.08 -11.09
N ASN A 191 -14.35 0.51 -9.95
CA ASN A 191 -13.49 -0.12 -8.96
C ASN A 191 -14.16 -1.43 -8.48
N PRO A 192 -13.55 -2.61 -8.71
CA PRO A 192 -14.19 -3.91 -8.47
C PRO A 192 -14.37 -4.24 -6.98
N PHE A 193 -13.80 -3.45 -6.08
CA PHE A 193 -13.96 -3.57 -4.63
C PHE A 193 -14.85 -2.48 -4.02
N LYS A 194 -15.41 -1.59 -4.85
CA LYS A 194 -16.38 -0.59 -4.42
C LYS A 194 -17.72 -1.25 -4.12
N ILE A 195 -17.88 -1.67 -2.87
CA ILE A 195 -19.18 -2.04 -2.33
C ILE A 195 -19.96 -0.73 -2.13
N ASP A 196 -21.08 -0.56 -2.84
CA ASP A 196 -22.05 0.49 -2.54
C ASP A 196 -22.68 0.21 -1.16
N ARG A 197 -22.04 0.72 -0.10
CA ARG A 197 -22.56 0.74 1.28
C ARG A 197 -23.76 1.69 1.46
N THR A 198 -24.55 1.90 0.40
CA THR A 198 -25.83 2.63 0.42
C THR A 198 -26.88 1.86 1.23
N GLU A 199 -26.77 0.53 1.33
CA GLU A 199 -27.71 -0.31 2.09
C GLU A 199 -27.32 -0.51 3.58
N ALA A 200 -26.20 0.04 4.03
CA ALA A 200 -25.77 0.00 5.43
C ALA A 200 -26.19 1.26 6.22
N GLY A 201 -27.40 1.79 5.96
CA GLY A 201 -28.13 2.67 6.88
C GLY A 201 -27.54 4.05 7.20
N VAL A 202 -26.46 4.49 6.54
CA VAL A 202 -25.91 5.84 6.74
C VAL A 202 -25.95 6.63 5.43
N GLN A 203 -27.04 7.36 5.24
CA GLN A 203 -27.20 8.34 4.17
C GLN A 203 -26.24 9.51 4.40
N TRP A 204 -25.12 9.52 3.67
CA TRP A 204 -24.24 10.68 3.55
C TRP A 204 -24.67 11.50 2.32
N CYS A 205 -25.20 12.70 2.54
CA CYS A 205 -25.64 13.58 1.46
C CYS A 205 -24.44 14.19 0.70
N ASP A 206 -24.52 14.08 -0.63
CA ASP A 206 -23.80 14.76 -1.73
C ASP A 206 -22.30 15.17 -1.60
N PRO A 207 -21.49 14.99 -2.66
CA PRO A 207 -20.02 15.15 -2.60
C PRO A 207 -19.50 16.60 -2.48
N GLY A 208 -20.37 17.59 -2.23
CA GLY A 208 -20.02 19.00 -2.14
C GLY A 208 -19.74 19.53 -0.73
N SER A 209 -19.83 18.68 0.30
CA SER A 209 -19.82 19.11 1.70
C SER A 209 -18.45 18.89 2.37
N PRO A 210 -17.72 19.94 2.80
CA PRO A 210 -16.50 19.78 3.60
C PRO A 210 -16.87 19.39 5.05
N GLN A 211 -17.12 18.10 5.28
CA GLN A 211 -17.29 17.60 6.64
C GLN A 211 -15.93 17.31 7.28
N SER A 212 -15.63 18.09 8.32
CA SER A 212 -14.53 17.85 9.25
C SER A 212 -14.64 16.45 9.89
N PRO A 213 -13.50 15.83 10.28
CA PRO A 213 -13.51 14.54 10.99
C PRO A 213 -14.35 14.59 12.28
N PRO A 214 -14.83 13.44 12.78
CA PRO A 214 -15.74 13.39 13.93
C PRO A 214 -15.15 14.06 15.18
N PRO A 215 -15.97 14.70 16.04
CA PRO A 215 -15.50 15.41 17.22
C PRO A 215 -14.63 14.53 18.13
N GLY A 216 -13.45 15.03 18.49
CA GLY A 216 -12.43 14.28 19.24
C GLY A 216 -11.24 13.77 18.41
N PHE A 217 -11.25 13.97 17.09
CA PHE A 217 -10.13 13.64 16.21
C PHE A 217 -9.08 14.76 16.15
N GLU A 218 -8.33 14.93 17.25
CA GLU A 218 -7.17 15.81 17.30
C GLU A 218 -5.93 15.04 16.84
N ILE A 219 -5.64 15.06 15.53
CA ILE A 219 -4.32 14.63 15.05
C ILE A 219 -3.29 15.61 15.61
N LEU A 220 -2.33 15.09 16.36
CA LEU A 220 -1.14 15.82 16.80
C LEU A 220 -0.27 16.13 15.56
N LEU A 221 -0.65 17.15 14.80
CA LEU A 221 0.18 17.71 13.73
C LEU A 221 1.45 18.26 14.38
N PRO A 222 2.65 17.91 13.86
CA PRO A 222 3.88 18.51 14.35
C PRO A 222 3.77 20.03 14.14
N GLN A 223 3.92 20.79 15.23
CA GLN A 223 3.92 22.24 15.16
C GLN A 223 5.09 22.70 14.27
N PRO A 224 4.91 23.73 13.43
CA PRO A 224 6.02 24.30 12.68
C PRO A 224 7.10 24.82 13.65
N PRO A 225 8.39 24.69 13.32
CA PRO A 225 9.45 25.27 14.14
C PRO A 225 9.36 26.81 14.14
N GLU A 226 9.73 27.41 15.27
CA GLU A 226 9.90 28.87 15.43
C GLU A 226 11.08 29.42 14.61
#